data_AF-A0A957DZL7-F1
#
_entry.id   AF-A0A957DZL7-F1
#
_cell.length_a   1.000
_cell.length_b   1.000
_cell.length_c   1.000
_cell.angle_alpha   90.00
_cell.angle_beta   90.00
_cell.angle_gamma   90.00
#
_symmetry.space_group_name_H-M   'P 1'
#
loop_
_entity.id
_entity.type
_entity.pdbx_description
1 polymer ?
#
loop_
_entity_poly.entity_id
_entity_poly.type
_entity_poly.pdbx_seq_one_letter_code
_entity_poly.pdbx_strand_id
1 'polypeptide(L)'
;MKRGVFVLISLLALSLLACGLSFPWGDDGQISMDEVSTSATQAAEAAATASALLGPLGEMAGTAVAQGDDVVATAVSQTSQIAGTAQLLPTAEALATELAATIQAFATEVPPIVIGGGTGSSLMQAKLAGAQPDANGIIKIDVTEAEFNQIISEQLVAANGNSPIQNPIVQLTGGALVLDGDVTEPIAAPISVKLRPYVENGELRLDVQGATVGGFPAFGSIMTTVEDTINSYVTTDILGLPANITLQDILISEGKMTILAAQN
;
A
#
# COMPACT_ATOMS: atom_id res chain seq x y z
N MET A 1 -16.52 24.64 5.77
CA MET A 1 -17.37 24.14 4.66
C MET A 1 -17.51 25.07 3.45
N LYS A 2 -17.17 26.37 3.48
CA LYS A 2 -17.32 27.28 2.31
C LYS A 2 -16.17 27.31 1.29
N ARG A 3 -15.02 26.65 1.56
CA ARG A 3 -13.84 26.67 0.68
C ARG A 3 -13.87 25.64 -0.46
N GLY A 4 -14.54 24.50 -0.27
CA GLY A 4 -14.61 23.44 -1.30
C GLY A 4 -15.45 23.81 -2.53
N VAL A 5 -16.52 24.60 -2.35
CA VAL A 5 -17.42 25.01 -3.44
C VAL A 5 -16.72 25.97 -4.43
N PHE A 6 -15.76 26.77 -3.96
CA PHE A 6 -15.05 27.73 -4.82
C PHE A 6 -14.05 27.04 -5.77
N VAL A 7 -13.37 25.98 -5.30
CA VAL A 7 -12.43 25.21 -6.13
C VAL A 7 -13.17 24.41 -7.20
N LEU A 8 -14.33 23.86 -6.87
CA LEU A 8 -15.15 23.06 -7.80
C LEU A 8 -15.74 23.92 -8.92
N ILE A 9 -16.15 25.17 -8.62
CA ILE A 9 -16.63 26.13 -9.63
C ILE A 9 -15.49 26.62 -10.54
N SER A 10 -14.29 26.86 -9.99
CA SER A 10 -13.12 27.24 -10.81
C SER A 10 -12.62 26.11 -11.71
N LEU A 11 -12.68 24.84 -11.27
CA LEU A 11 -12.35 23.69 -12.12
C LEU A 11 -13.36 23.51 -13.26
N LEU A 12 -14.65 23.71 -12.99
CA LEU A 12 -15.71 23.62 -13.99
C LEU A 12 -15.62 24.74 -15.04
N ALA A 13 -15.19 25.93 -14.64
CA ALA A 13 -14.96 27.05 -15.55
C ALA A 13 -13.72 26.85 -16.44
N LEU A 14 -12.69 26.16 -15.96
CA LEU A 14 -11.50 25.83 -16.74
C LEU A 14 -11.75 24.73 -17.78
N SER A 15 -12.61 23.74 -17.49
CA SER A 15 -12.95 22.69 -18.47
C SER A 15 -13.77 23.23 -19.64
N LEU A 16 -14.60 24.25 -19.42
CA LEU A 16 -15.33 24.95 -20.48
C LEU A 16 -14.42 25.81 -21.37
N LEU A 17 -13.30 26.32 -20.85
CA LEU A 17 -12.33 27.09 -21.63
C LEU A 17 -11.42 26.22 -22.52
N ALA A 18 -11.17 24.97 -22.11
CA ALA A 18 -10.28 24.05 -22.83
C ALA A 18 -10.90 23.45 -24.11
N CYS A 19 -12.22 23.41 -24.23
CA CYS A 19 -12.90 22.86 -25.43
C CYS A 19 -13.24 23.92 -26.51
N GLY A 20 -12.83 25.19 -26.34
CA GLY A 20 -13.34 26.31 -27.15
C GLY A 20 -12.37 26.99 -28.14
N LEU A 21 -11.13 26.52 -28.33
CA LEU A 21 -10.15 27.27 -29.15
C LEU A 21 -9.34 26.38 -30.10
N SER A 22 -10.00 25.79 -31.09
CA SER A 22 -9.38 25.45 -32.37
C SER A 22 -10.17 26.08 -33.51
N PHE A 23 -9.88 27.35 -33.82
CA PHE A 23 -10.38 28.02 -35.02
C PHE A 23 -9.27 28.13 -36.07
N PRO A 24 -9.27 27.28 -37.12
CA PRO A 24 -8.68 27.65 -38.40
C PRO A 24 -9.65 28.62 -39.09
N TRP A 25 -9.19 29.83 -39.39
CA TRP A 25 -9.98 30.82 -40.10
C TRP A 25 -10.18 30.38 -41.55
N GLY A 26 -11.31 29.75 -41.83
CA GLY A 26 -11.75 29.49 -43.21
C GLY A 26 -12.57 28.23 -43.39
N ASP A 27 -13.82 28.24 -42.94
CA ASP A 27 -14.99 27.76 -43.69
C ASP A 27 -16.24 28.11 -42.87
N ASP A 28 -17.33 28.57 -43.51
CA ASP A 28 -18.57 29.01 -42.86
C ASP A 28 -19.45 27.81 -42.39
N GLY A 29 -18.79 26.77 -41.87
CA GLY A 29 -19.44 25.61 -41.30
C GLY A 29 -20.18 26.00 -40.03
N GLN A 30 -21.49 26.19 -40.13
CA GLN A 30 -22.36 26.34 -38.97
C GLN A 30 -22.14 25.14 -38.06
N ILE A 31 -21.56 25.38 -36.87
CA ILE A 31 -21.46 24.36 -35.82
C ILE A 31 -22.88 23.91 -35.53
N SER A 32 -23.20 22.67 -35.90
CA SER A 32 -24.53 22.13 -35.67
C SER A 32 -24.75 22.03 -34.16
N MET A 33 -25.94 22.41 -33.69
CA MET A 33 -26.27 22.33 -32.27
C MET A 33 -26.17 20.89 -31.72
N ASP A 34 -26.25 19.91 -32.62
CA ASP A 34 -26.08 18.48 -32.33
C ASP A 34 -24.64 18.13 -31.96
N GLU A 35 -23.62 18.73 -32.60
CA GLU A 35 -22.20 18.57 -32.21
C GLU A 35 -21.90 19.18 -30.84
N VAL A 36 -22.52 20.32 -30.52
CA VAL A 36 -22.38 20.95 -29.20
C VAL A 36 -23.01 20.08 -28.11
N SER A 37 -24.18 19.46 -28.38
CA SER A 37 -24.80 18.55 -27.41
C SER A 37 -24.01 17.26 -27.20
N THR A 38 -23.40 16.75 -28.27
CA THR A 38 -22.60 15.52 -28.25
C THR A 38 -21.30 15.73 -27.47
N SER A 39 -20.62 16.86 -27.71
CA SER A 39 -19.41 17.22 -26.97
C SER A 39 -19.68 17.50 -25.48
N ALA A 40 -20.80 18.15 -25.15
CA ALA A 40 -21.21 18.36 -23.75
C ALA A 40 -21.50 17.04 -23.02
N THR A 41 -22.11 16.07 -23.71
CA THR A 41 -22.38 14.74 -23.16
C THR A 41 -21.10 13.95 -22.91
N GLN A 42 -20.16 13.96 -23.86
CA GLN A 42 -18.85 13.30 -23.70
C GLN A 42 -18.02 13.93 -22.57
N ALA A 43 -18.07 15.25 -22.38
CA ALA A 43 -17.41 15.91 -21.27
C ALA A 43 -18.02 15.52 -19.90
N ALA A 44 -19.34 15.35 -19.83
CA ALA A 44 -20.02 14.89 -18.62
C ALA A 44 -19.67 13.43 -18.27
N GLU A 45 -19.57 12.55 -19.27
CA GLU A 45 -19.16 11.15 -19.08
C GLU A 45 -17.69 11.03 -18.65
N ALA A 46 -16.79 11.85 -19.21
CA ALA A 46 -15.39 11.90 -18.80
C ALA A 46 -15.26 12.39 -17.34
N ALA A 47 -16.03 13.41 -16.95
CA ALA A 47 -16.05 13.91 -15.57
C ALA A 47 -16.62 12.87 -14.59
N ALA A 48 -17.68 12.14 -14.98
CA ALA A 48 -18.24 11.05 -14.18
C ALA A 48 -17.22 9.91 -14.00
N THR A 49 -16.52 9.52 -15.07
CA THR A 49 -15.47 8.48 -15.04
C THR A 49 -14.31 8.89 -14.15
N ALA A 50 -13.85 10.15 -14.25
CA ALA A 50 -12.81 10.69 -13.37
C ALA A 50 -13.26 10.71 -11.90
N SER A 51 -14.49 11.10 -11.62
CA SER A 51 -15.03 11.08 -10.25
C SER A 51 -15.17 9.67 -9.67
N ALA A 52 -15.52 8.68 -10.51
CA ALA A 52 -15.62 7.28 -10.12
C ALA A 52 -14.25 6.66 -9.81
N LEU A 53 -13.21 7.03 -10.57
CA LEU A 53 -11.82 6.64 -10.29
C LEU A 53 -11.25 7.31 -9.04
N LEU A 54 -11.71 8.52 -8.71
CA LEU A 54 -11.31 9.25 -7.51
C LEU A 54 -12.08 8.85 -6.25
N GLY A 55 -13.21 8.14 -6.35
CA GLY A 55 -13.95 7.64 -5.19
C GLY A 55 -13.10 6.74 -4.26
N PRO A 56 -12.45 5.68 -4.79
CA PRO A 56 -11.56 4.82 -4.01
C PRO A 56 -10.31 5.53 -3.51
N LEU A 57 -9.73 6.42 -4.33
CA LEU A 57 -8.53 7.20 -3.97
C LEU A 57 -8.81 8.30 -2.95
N GLY A 58 -10.00 8.89 -2.97
CA GLY A 58 -10.46 9.90 -2.02
C GLY A 58 -10.73 9.31 -0.63
N GLU A 59 -11.21 8.08 -0.55
CA GLU A 59 -11.35 7.35 0.71
C GLU A 59 -9.97 6.95 1.28
N MET A 60 -9.03 6.51 0.43
CA MET A 60 -7.64 6.22 0.85
C MET A 60 -6.86 7.48 1.27
N ALA A 61 -7.07 8.62 0.61
CA ALA A 61 -6.47 9.89 1.00
C ALA A 61 -7.09 10.45 2.29
N GLY A 62 -8.38 10.21 2.52
CA GLY A 62 -9.08 10.58 3.76
C GLY A 62 -8.57 9.82 4.98
N THR A 63 -8.22 8.54 4.83
CA THR A 63 -7.62 7.73 5.91
C THR A 63 -6.13 8.03 6.12
N ALA A 64 -5.36 8.29 5.06
CA ALA A 64 -3.95 8.69 5.17
C ALA A 64 -3.74 10.06 5.85
N VAL A 65 -4.69 11.00 5.73
CA VAL A 65 -4.64 12.29 6.45
C VAL A 65 -5.04 12.15 7.92
N ALA A 66 -5.79 11.11 8.28
CA ALA A 66 -6.18 10.84 9.67
C ALA A 66 -5.09 10.12 10.48
N GLN A 67 -4.18 9.41 9.80
CA GLN A 67 -3.03 8.72 10.39
C GLN A 67 -1.77 9.53 10.06
N GLY A 68 -1.48 10.51 10.91
CA GLY A 68 -0.49 11.56 10.65
C GLY A 68 0.84 11.09 10.08
N ASP A 69 1.20 11.65 8.93
CA ASP A 69 2.54 11.57 8.36
C ASP A 69 2.98 12.97 7.87
N ASP A 70 4.12 13.43 8.38
CA ASP A 70 4.67 14.79 8.19
C ASP A 70 5.00 15.07 6.71
N VAL A 71 5.11 14.02 5.91
CA VAL A 71 5.45 14.06 4.48
C VAL A 71 4.29 14.62 3.65
N VAL A 72 3.03 14.31 4.01
CA VAL A 72 1.85 14.82 3.29
C VAL A 72 1.57 16.29 3.66
N ALA A 73 1.78 16.66 4.92
CA ALA A 73 1.70 18.05 5.37
C ALA A 73 2.78 18.92 4.70
N THR A 74 3.98 18.37 4.47
CA THR A 74 5.06 19.05 3.74
C THR A 74 4.73 19.23 2.25
N ALA A 75 4.19 18.21 1.58
CA ALA A 75 3.75 18.32 0.19
C ALA A 75 2.61 19.34 -0.01
N VAL A 76 1.63 19.37 0.91
CA VAL A 76 0.52 20.33 0.88
C VAL A 76 0.98 21.75 1.23
N SER A 77 1.92 21.90 2.16
CA SER A 77 2.57 23.18 2.52
C SER A 77 3.34 23.78 1.34
N GLN A 78 4.14 22.98 0.63
CA GLN A 78 4.89 23.42 -0.55
C GLN A 78 3.94 23.83 -1.69
N THR A 79 2.84 23.12 -1.87
CA THR A 79 1.81 23.48 -2.87
C THR A 79 1.11 24.81 -2.55
N SER A 80 0.95 25.16 -1.27
CA SER A 80 0.40 26.47 -0.86
C SER A 80 1.37 27.65 -1.00
N GLN A 81 2.69 27.43 -0.95
CA GLN A 81 3.67 28.51 -1.16
C GLN A 81 3.72 28.97 -2.62
N ILE A 82 3.39 28.10 -3.57
CA ILE A 82 3.31 28.43 -5.01
C ILE A 82 2.15 29.40 -5.29
N ALA A 83 1.12 29.43 -4.45
CA ALA A 83 -0.01 30.36 -4.58
C ALA A 83 0.26 31.78 -4.05
N GLY A 84 1.40 32.02 -3.39
CA GLY A 84 1.73 33.29 -2.73
C GLY A 84 2.47 34.32 -3.57
N THR A 85 3.04 33.95 -4.72
CA THR A 85 3.80 34.87 -5.59
C THR A 85 3.03 35.17 -6.87
N ALA A 86 2.14 36.14 -6.77
CA ALA A 86 1.46 36.73 -7.92
C ALA A 86 2.41 37.67 -8.67
N GLN A 87 3.26 37.14 -9.55
CA GLN A 87 3.81 37.90 -10.68
C GLN A 87 4.38 36.95 -11.72
N LEU A 88 3.79 37.00 -12.92
CA LEU A 88 4.01 36.12 -14.09
C LEU A 88 3.35 34.74 -13.92
N LEU A 89 2.05 34.65 -14.23
CA LEU A 89 1.40 33.34 -14.39
C LEU A 89 2.15 32.57 -15.48
N PRO A 90 2.80 31.42 -15.20
CA PRO A 90 3.02 30.43 -16.23
C PRO A 90 1.64 30.08 -16.82
N THR A 91 1.57 29.95 -18.15
CA THR A 91 0.35 29.51 -18.81
C THR A 91 -0.10 28.19 -18.17
N ALA A 92 -1.41 27.96 -18.10
CA ALA A 92 -1.95 26.71 -17.52
C ALA A 92 -1.32 25.45 -18.13
N GLU A 93 -0.86 25.54 -19.37
CA GLU A 93 -0.11 24.54 -20.10
C GLU A 93 1.27 24.21 -19.50
N ALA A 94 2.01 25.22 -19.02
CA ALA A 94 3.30 25.02 -18.37
C ALA A 94 3.15 24.32 -17.01
N LEU A 95 2.12 24.68 -16.22
CA LEU A 95 1.79 24.01 -14.97
C LEU A 95 1.31 22.56 -15.19
N ALA A 96 0.52 22.30 -16.24
CA ALA A 96 0.09 20.96 -16.60
C ALA A 96 1.27 20.07 -17.03
N THR A 97 2.22 20.63 -17.77
CA THR A 97 3.43 19.91 -18.21
C THR A 97 4.35 19.57 -17.03
N GLU A 98 4.52 20.50 -16.09
CA GLU A 98 5.35 20.28 -14.90
C GLU A 98 4.72 19.26 -13.93
N LEU A 99 3.39 19.29 -13.76
CA LEU A 99 2.67 18.29 -12.99
C LEU A 99 2.73 16.90 -13.64
N ALA A 100 2.57 16.81 -14.97
CA ALA A 100 2.71 15.56 -15.71
C ALA A 100 4.12 14.98 -15.60
N ALA A 101 5.16 15.82 -15.70
CA ALA A 101 6.55 15.41 -15.51
C ALA A 101 6.83 14.92 -14.08
N THR A 102 6.24 15.58 -13.07
CA THR A 102 6.39 15.19 -11.66
C THR A 102 5.70 13.85 -11.38
N ILE A 103 4.49 13.64 -11.91
CA ILE A 103 3.77 12.35 -11.81
C ILE A 103 4.55 11.24 -12.52
N GLN A 104 5.11 11.52 -13.70
CA GLN A 104 5.87 10.54 -14.47
C GLN A 104 7.19 10.18 -13.79
N ALA A 105 7.87 11.15 -13.15
CA ALA A 105 9.06 10.92 -12.34
C ALA A 105 8.74 10.04 -11.11
N PHE A 106 7.62 10.28 -10.43
CA PHE A 106 7.15 9.42 -9.33
C PHE A 106 6.82 8.00 -9.80
N ALA A 107 6.19 7.86 -10.98
CA ALA A 107 5.89 6.55 -11.56
C ALA A 107 7.14 5.75 -11.96
N THR A 108 8.29 6.41 -12.17
CA THR A 108 9.57 5.74 -12.47
C THR A 108 10.42 5.41 -11.26
N GLU A 109 10.24 6.09 -10.12
CA GLU A 109 11.01 5.84 -8.89
C GLU A 109 10.30 4.90 -7.91
N VAL A 110 8.98 4.70 -8.03
CA VAL A 110 8.31 3.60 -7.32
C VAL A 110 8.65 2.32 -8.07
N PRO A 111 9.47 1.40 -7.51
CA PRO A 111 9.70 0.12 -8.15
C PRO A 111 8.34 -0.53 -8.43
N PRO A 112 8.15 -1.15 -9.60
CA PRO A 112 6.87 -1.76 -9.94
C PRO A 112 6.46 -2.67 -8.79
N ILE A 113 5.33 -2.37 -8.15
CA ILE A 113 4.67 -3.32 -7.26
C ILE A 113 4.23 -4.44 -8.20
N VAL A 114 5.04 -5.50 -8.25
CA VAL A 114 4.68 -6.74 -8.93
C VAL A 114 3.57 -7.35 -8.08
N ILE A 115 2.31 -6.98 -8.37
CA ILE A 115 1.14 -7.71 -7.89
C ILE A 115 1.05 -8.99 -8.74
N GLY A 116 2.01 -9.87 -8.54
CA GLY A 116 1.90 -11.25 -9.00
C GLY A 116 1.06 -11.98 -7.97
N GLY A 117 -0.05 -12.60 -8.38
CA GLY A 117 -0.82 -13.52 -7.54
C GLY A 117 -0.07 -14.84 -7.28
N GLY A 118 1.23 -14.75 -6.99
CA GLY A 118 2.05 -15.86 -6.55
C GLY A 118 2.00 -15.94 -5.03
N THR A 119 2.17 -17.14 -4.50
CA THR A 119 2.28 -17.42 -3.06
C THR A 119 3.36 -16.56 -2.40
N GLY A 120 3.33 -16.38 -1.07
CA GLY A 120 4.37 -15.62 -0.35
C GLY A 120 5.81 -16.04 -0.65
N SER A 121 6.03 -17.31 -0.98
CA SER A 121 7.30 -17.83 -1.48
C SER A 121 7.80 -17.16 -2.78
N SER A 122 6.89 -16.73 -3.66
CA SER A 122 7.23 -16.02 -4.91
C SER A 122 7.74 -14.59 -4.65
N LEU A 123 7.19 -13.89 -3.66
CA LEU A 123 7.67 -12.56 -3.26
C LEU A 123 9.09 -12.65 -2.70
N MET A 124 9.34 -13.62 -1.82
CA MET A 124 10.66 -13.83 -1.25
C MET A 124 11.68 -14.29 -2.29
N GLN A 125 11.29 -15.18 -3.21
CA GLN A 125 12.16 -15.57 -4.33
C GLN A 125 12.50 -14.38 -5.23
N ALA A 126 11.54 -13.49 -5.51
CA ALA A 126 11.79 -12.29 -6.29
C ALA A 126 12.75 -11.33 -5.57
N LYS A 127 12.56 -11.11 -4.26
CA LYS A 127 13.46 -10.29 -3.44
C LYS A 127 14.86 -10.89 -3.36
N LEU A 128 14.97 -12.21 -3.18
CA LEU A 128 16.25 -12.92 -3.18
C LEU A 128 16.99 -12.82 -4.50
N ALA A 129 16.28 -13.00 -5.63
CA ALA A 129 16.87 -12.91 -6.96
C ALA A 129 17.42 -11.50 -7.27
N GLY A 130 16.81 -10.46 -6.70
CA GLY A 130 17.29 -9.08 -6.80
C GLY A 130 18.37 -8.71 -5.78
N ALA A 131 18.49 -9.44 -4.68
CA ALA A 131 19.44 -9.12 -3.62
C ALA A 131 20.86 -9.59 -3.98
N GLN A 132 21.85 -8.72 -3.73
CA GLN A 132 23.27 -9.05 -3.88
C GLN A 132 23.88 -9.30 -2.49
N PRO A 133 24.69 -10.35 -2.31
CA PRO A 133 25.45 -10.53 -1.07
C PRO A 133 26.43 -9.37 -0.84
N ASP A 134 26.64 -9.01 0.41
CA ASP A 134 27.66 -8.05 0.80
C ASP A 134 29.09 -8.64 0.74
N ALA A 135 30.10 -7.87 1.19
CA ALA A 135 31.50 -8.31 1.21
C ALA A 135 31.75 -9.54 2.09
N ASN A 136 30.85 -9.87 3.01
CA ASN A 136 30.90 -11.03 3.89
C ASN A 136 30.00 -12.18 3.41
N GLY A 137 29.35 -12.05 2.23
CA GLY A 137 28.40 -13.03 1.72
C GLY A 137 27.02 -12.98 2.38
N ILE A 138 26.70 -11.90 3.11
CA ILE A 138 25.41 -11.71 3.76
C ILE A 138 24.44 -11.08 2.78
N ILE A 139 23.28 -11.72 2.62
CA ILE A 139 22.15 -11.23 1.84
C ILE A 139 21.19 -10.55 2.81
N LYS A 140 20.88 -9.28 2.54
CA LYS A 140 19.90 -8.50 3.31
C LYS A 140 18.61 -8.37 2.52
N ILE A 141 17.50 -8.79 3.12
CA ILE A 141 16.17 -8.71 2.52
C ILE A 141 15.28 -7.89 3.43
N ASP A 142 14.72 -6.82 2.91
CA ASP A 142 13.76 -5.99 3.61
C ASP A 142 12.34 -6.39 3.18
N VAL A 143 11.49 -6.72 4.17
CA VAL A 143 10.08 -7.05 4.02
C VAL A 143 9.28 -6.00 4.79
N THR A 144 8.45 -5.25 4.08
CA THR A 144 7.57 -4.24 4.68
C THR A 144 6.36 -4.90 5.34
N GLU A 145 5.71 -4.16 6.24
CA GLU A 145 4.46 -4.60 6.87
C GLU A 145 3.37 -4.93 5.83
N ALA A 146 3.23 -4.12 4.78
CA ALA A 146 2.27 -4.35 3.71
C ALA A 146 2.54 -5.67 2.96
N GLU A 147 3.81 -5.93 2.63
CA GLU A 147 4.24 -7.18 1.99
C GLU A 147 4.01 -8.39 2.91
N PHE A 148 4.29 -8.26 4.21
CA PHE A 148 4.06 -9.33 5.18
C PHE A 148 2.56 -9.63 5.34
N ASN A 149 1.72 -8.60 5.41
CA ASN A 149 0.26 -8.74 5.46
C ASN A 149 -0.31 -9.39 4.21
N GLN A 150 0.24 -9.07 3.04
CA GLN A 150 -0.12 -9.73 1.79
C GLN A 150 0.17 -11.23 1.87
N ILE A 151 1.39 -11.60 2.28
CA ILE A 151 1.79 -13.01 2.42
C ILE A 151 0.85 -13.77 3.36
N ILE A 152 0.57 -13.20 4.54
CA ILE A 152 -0.33 -13.83 5.53
C ILE A 152 -1.74 -14.00 4.96
N SER A 153 -2.26 -12.99 4.27
CA SER A 153 -3.59 -13.03 3.65
C SER A 153 -3.70 -14.13 2.60
N GLU A 154 -2.69 -14.28 1.74
CA GLU A 154 -2.63 -15.35 0.73
C GLU A 154 -2.62 -16.74 1.38
N GLN A 155 -1.86 -16.90 2.48
CA GLN A 155 -1.78 -18.17 3.20
C GLN A 155 -3.11 -18.57 3.82
N LEU A 156 -3.89 -17.61 4.32
CA LEU A 156 -5.22 -17.88 4.82
C LEU A 156 -6.22 -18.29 3.75
N VAL A 157 -6.15 -17.67 2.59
CA VAL A 157 -6.96 -18.07 1.44
C VAL A 157 -6.61 -19.51 1.05
N ALA A 158 -5.32 -19.87 1.05
CA ALA A 158 -4.87 -21.25 0.80
C ALA A 158 -5.38 -22.24 1.87
N ALA A 159 -5.58 -21.79 3.11
CA ALA A 159 -6.20 -22.59 4.17
C ALA A 159 -7.72 -22.79 4.00
N ASN A 160 -8.34 -22.28 2.93
CA ASN A 160 -9.77 -22.40 2.62
C ASN A 160 -10.70 -21.96 3.77
N GLY A 161 -10.31 -20.97 4.56
CA GLY A 161 -11.10 -20.47 5.69
C GLY A 161 -11.10 -21.36 6.94
N ASN A 162 -10.36 -22.48 6.95
CA ASN A 162 -10.19 -23.35 8.12
C ASN A 162 -9.19 -22.81 9.15
N SER A 163 -8.79 -21.53 9.04
CA SER A 163 -7.94 -20.91 10.05
C SER A 163 -8.75 -20.61 11.32
N PRO A 164 -8.22 -20.91 12.52
CA PRO A 164 -8.85 -20.47 13.76
C PRO A 164 -8.81 -18.94 13.93
N ILE A 165 -7.95 -18.24 13.18
CA ILE A 165 -7.82 -16.78 13.17
C ILE A 165 -8.29 -16.25 11.81
N GLN A 166 -9.29 -15.39 11.83
CA GLN A 166 -9.88 -14.70 10.69
C GLN A 166 -9.36 -13.25 10.65
N ASN A 167 -9.32 -12.67 9.45
CA ASN A 167 -8.93 -11.27 9.22
C ASN A 167 -7.63 -10.82 9.90
N PRO A 168 -6.52 -11.59 9.85
CA PRO A 168 -5.31 -11.22 10.53
C PRO A 168 -4.70 -9.96 9.93
N ILE A 169 -4.21 -9.11 10.81
CA ILE A 169 -3.42 -7.94 10.47
C ILE A 169 -2.16 -8.03 11.33
N VAL A 170 -1.02 -7.97 10.68
CA VAL A 170 0.29 -7.97 11.31
C VAL A 170 0.85 -6.57 11.29
N GLN A 171 1.32 -6.14 12.45
CA GLN A 171 2.07 -4.90 12.64
C GLN A 171 3.51 -5.23 13.03
N LEU A 172 4.47 -4.51 12.45
CA LEU A 172 5.89 -4.67 12.75
C LEU A 172 6.34 -3.48 13.61
N THR A 173 6.47 -3.67 14.93
CA THR A 173 6.73 -2.56 15.85
C THR A 173 7.52 -2.99 17.08
N GLY A 174 8.42 -2.13 17.57
CA GLY A 174 9.14 -2.35 18.82
C GLY A 174 9.92 -3.67 18.90
N GLY A 175 10.48 -4.15 17.78
CA GLY A 175 11.23 -5.42 17.72
C GLY A 175 10.35 -6.68 17.80
N ALA A 176 9.04 -6.56 17.64
CA ALA A 176 8.07 -7.64 17.70
C ALA A 176 7.10 -7.58 16.51
N LEU A 177 6.44 -8.71 16.24
CA LEU A 177 5.24 -8.72 15.41
C LEU A 177 4.04 -8.67 16.34
N VAL A 178 3.06 -7.85 16.02
CA VAL A 178 1.75 -7.88 16.67
C VAL A 178 0.75 -8.37 15.65
N LEU A 179 0.17 -9.54 15.89
CA LEU A 179 -0.88 -10.11 15.05
C LEU A 179 -2.22 -9.86 15.73
N ASP A 180 -3.05 -9.05 15.09
CA ASP A 180 -4.44 -8.84 15.46
C ASP A 180 -5.34 -9.64 14.52
N GLY A 181 -6.53 -10.04 14.97
CA GLY A 181 -7.51 -10.73 14.14
C GLY A 181 -8.76 -11.11 14.94
N ASP A 182 -9.57 -12.02 14.40
CA ASP A 182 -10.76 -12.54 15.06
C ASP A 182 -10.65 -14.07 15.23
N VAL A 183 -10.80 -14.58 16.44
CA VAL A 183 -11.01 -16.02 16.65
C VAL A 183 -12.50 -16.33 16.59
N THR A 184 -12.88 -17.45 15.96
CA THR A 184 -14.29 -17.87 15.86
C THR A 184 -14.64 -18.99 16.85
N GLU A 185 -13.65 -19.76 17.31
CA GLU A 185 -13.80 -20.85 18.26
C GLU A 185 -12.74 -20.78 19.39
N PRO A 186 -13.08 -21.21 20.62
CA PRO A 186 -14.41 -21.64 21.08
C PRO A 186 -15.39 -20.48 21.31
N ILE A 187 -14.90 -19.24 21.35
CA ILE A 187 -15.69 -18.03 21.56
C ILE A 187 -15.26 -17.00 20.52
N ALA A 188 -16.23 -16.45 19.79
CA ALA A 188 -16.00 -15.38 18.84
C ALA A 188 -15.52 -14.11 19.55
N ALA A 189 -14.26 -13.71 19.33
CA ALA A 189 -13.67 -12.56 19.99
C ALA A 189 -12.45 -12.04 19.21
N PRO A 190 -12.12 -10.73 19.32
CA PRO A 190 -10.87 -10.22 18.78
C PRO A 190 -9.69 -10.83 19.53
N ILE A 191 -8.64 -11.20 18.80
CA ILE A 191 -7.37 -11.68 19.33
C ILE A 191 -6.26 -10.68 19.00
N SER A 192 -5.33 -10.51 19.93
CA SER A 192 -4.07 -9.77 19.71
C SER A 192 -2.92 -10.56 20.30
N VAL A 193 -1.92 -10.88 19.48
CA VAL A 193 -0.79 -11.77 19.80
C VAL A 193 0.50 -11.03 19.55
N LYS A 194 1.35 -10.94 20.57
CA LYS A 194 2.71 -10.40 20.45
C LYS A 194 3.70 -11.54 20.24
N LEU A 195 4.41 -11.49 19.12
CA LEU A 195 5.33 -12.51 18.66
C LEU A 195 6.74 -11.92 18.58
N ARG A 196 7.75 -12.71 18.93
CA ARG A 196 9.16 -12.38 18.74
C ARG A 196 9.75 -13.35 17.72
N PRO A 197 10.29 -12.86 16.59
CA PRO A 197 10.99 -13.74 15.67
C PRO A 197 12.35 -14.11 16.23
N TYR A 198 12.76 -15.34 15.97
CA TYR A 198 14.13 -15.79 16.22
C TYR A 198 14.52 -16.82 15.17
N VAL A 199 15.83 -17.02 15.00
CA VAL A 199 16.36 -18.04 14.10
C VAL A 199 16.78 -19.25 14.92
N GLU A 200 16.27 -20.42 14.55
CA GLU A 200 16.63 -21.70 15.15
C GLU A 200 16.97 -22.69 14.04
N ASN A 201 18.20 -23.23 14.06
CA ASN A 201 18.70 -24.16 13.03
C ASN A 201 18.59 -23.62 11.59
N GLY A 202 18.72 -22.30 11.40
CA GLY A 202 18.63 -21.66 10.08
C GLY A 202 17.20 -21.45 9.58
N GLU A 203 16.19 -21.70 10.42
CA GLU A 203 14.77 -21.47 10.15
C GLU A 203 14.23 -20.34 11.02
N LEU A 204 13.30 -19.54 10.49
CA LEU A 204 12.56 -18.56 11.29
C LEU A 204 11.57 -19.31 12.19
N ARG A 205 11.58 -18.98 13.46
CA ARG A 205 10.60 -19.40 14.46
C ARG A 205 9.98 -18.16 15.10
N LEU A 206 8.75 -18.30 15.58
CA LEU A 206 8.05 -17.24 16.29
C LEU A 206 7.78 -17.69 17.72
N ASP A 207 8.29 -16.92 18.68
CA ASP A 207 8.04 -17.12 20.11
C ASP A 207 6.88 -16.22 20.56
N VAL A 208 5.84 -16.81 21.15
CA VAL A 208 4.67 -16.08 21.61
C VAL A 208 4.96 -15.43 22.97
N GLN A 209 5.15 -14.11 22.96
CA GLN A 209 5.43 -13.33 24.17
C GLN A 209 4.18 -13.07 25.01
N GLY A 210 3.01 -13.09 24.39
CA GLY A 210 1.73 -12.91 25.05
C GLY A 210 0.59 -12.81 24.04
N ALA A 211 -0.62 -13.14 24.48
CA ALA A 211 -1.82 -13.00 23.69
C ALA A 211 -3.00 -12.55 24.55
N THR A 212 -3.93 -11.84 23.94
CA THR A 212 -5.19 -11.44 24.54
C THR A 212 -6.35 -11.85 23.63
N VAL A 213 -7.47 -12.28 24.23
CA VAL A 213 -8.71 -12.65 23.55
C VAL A 213 -9.85 -11.90 24.20
N GLY A 214 -10.57 -11.08 23.44
CA GLY A 214 -11.63 -10.21 23.98
C GLY A 214 -11.13 -9.24 25.05
N GLY A 215 -9.85 -8.85 25.01
CA GLY A 215 -9.22 -7.97 25.99
C GLY A 215 -8.73 -8.65 27.28
N PHE A 216 -8.88 -9.97 27.41
CA PHE A 216 -8.36 -10.75 28.54
C PHE A 216 -7.13 -11.55 28.13
N PRO A 217 -6.15 -11.81 29.01
CA PRO A 217 -5.04 -12.70 28.72
C PRO A 217 -5.53 -14.07 28.23
N ALA A 218 -4.96 -14.58 27.14
CA ALA A 218 -5.35 -15.86 26.57
C ALA A 218 -5.05 -17.03 27.54
N PHE A 219 -5.97 -17.99 27.62
CA PHE A 219 -5.75 -19.23 28.37
C PHE A 219 -4.84 -20.19 27.59
N GLY A 220 -4.09 -21.04 28.31
CA GLY A 220 -3.01 -21.86 27.72
C GLY A 220 -3.40 -22.67 26.49
N SER A 221 -4.61 -23.22 26.41
CA SER A 221 -5.07 -23.99 25.25
C SER A 221 -5.21 -23.14 23.98
N ILE A 222 -5.68 -21.89 24.11
CA ILE A 222 -5.76 -20.96 22.97
C ILE A 222 -4.36 -20.56 22.54
N MET A 223 -3.45 -20.37 23.50
CA MET A 223 -2.06 -20.01 23.19
C MET A 223 -1.38 -21.07 22.33
N THR A 224 -1.52 -22.35 22.68
CA THR A 224 -0.94 -23.46 21.91
C THR A 224 -1.54 -23.51 20.50
N THR A 225 -2.86 -23.40 20.34
CA THR A 225 -3.49 -23.39 19.01
C THR A 225 -3.01 -22.22 18.16
N VAL A 226 -2.89 -21.03 18.75
CA VAL A 226 -2.40 -19.82 18.09
C VAL A 226 -0.94 -20.00 17.68
N GLU A 227 -0.11 -20.49 18.57
CA GLU A 227 1.31 -20.77 18.33
C GLU A 227 1.51 -21.79 17.20
N ASP A 228 0.81 -22.92 17.26
CA ASP A 228 0.86 -23.96 16.23
C ASP A 228 0.40 -23.43 14.87
N THR A 229 -0.69 -22.67 14.85
CA THR A 229 -1.25 -22.07 13.63
C THR A 229 -0.27 -21.06 13.02
N ILE A 230 0.26 -20.15 13.83
CA ILE A 230 1.18 -19.09 13.40
C ILE A 230 2.49 -19.71 12.93
N ASN A 231 3.06 -20.65 13.69
CA ASN A 231 4.29 -21.32 13.29
C ASN A 231 4.08 -22.11 12.00
N SER A 232 2.95 -22.82 11.84
CA SER A 232 2.65 -23.54 10.59
C SER A 232 2.59 -22.62 9.38
N TYR A 233 2.00 -21.43 9.50
CA TYR A 233 1.95 -20.45 8.42
C TYR A 233 3.31 -19.84 8.11
N VAL A 234 4.08 -19.48 9.15
CA VAL A 234 5.32 -18.73 8.98
C VAL A 234 6.51 -19.60 8.57
N THR A 235 6.64 -20.80 9.10
CA THR A 235 7.82 -21.65 8.85
C THR A 235 7.82 -22.25 7.45
N THR A 236 6.64 -22.57 6.91
CA THR A 236 6.54 -23.43 5.72
C THR A 236 6.58 -22.63 4.42
N ASP A 237 5.92 -21.46 4.39
CA ASP A 237 5.60 -20.78 3.12
C ASP A 237 6.11 -19.34 3.04
N ILE A 238 6.24 -18.62 4.17
CA ILE A 238 6.56 -17.19 4.15
C ILE A 238 7.97 -16.94 3.63
N LEU A 239 8.94 -17.75 4.04
CA LEU A 239 10.34 -17.49 3.69
C LEU A 239 10.80 -18.26 2.46
N GLY A 240 10.23 -19.44 2.19
CA GLY A 240 10.45 -20.22 0.96
C GLY A 240 11.89 -20.21 0.46
N LEU A 241 12.87 -20.26 1.39
CA LEU A 241 14.26 -19.99 1.04
C LEU A 241 14.79 -21.14 0.19
N PRO A 242 15.56 -20.85 -0.87
CA PRO A 242 16.29 -21.87 -1.61
C PRO A 242 17.15 -22.71 -0.66
N ALA A 243 17.32 -24.00 -0.96
CA ALA A 243 18.08 -24.93 -0.11
C ALA A 243 19.55 -24.52 0.14
N ASN A 244 20.09 -23.60 -0.67
CA ASN A 244 21.43 -23.04 -0.54
C ASN A 244 21.49 -21.71 0.23
N ILE A 245 20.39 -21.29 0.87
CA ILE A 245 20.30 -20.06 1.67
C ILE A 245 19.92 -20.44 3.10
N THR A 246 20.68 -19.97 4.09
CA THR A 246 20.36 -20.11 5.52
C THR A 246 20.10 -18.76 6.17
N LEU A 247 19.06 -18.70 7.00
CA LEU A 247 18.82 -17.54 7.85
C LEU A 247 19.90 -17.45 8.92
N GLN A 248 20.34 -16.22 9.18
CA GLN A 248 21.26 -15.93 10.27
C GLN A 248 20.57 -15.09 11.34
N ASP A 249 19.85 -14.05 10.95
CA ASP A 249 19.24 -13.13 11.90
C ASP A 249 18.00 -12.44 11.31
N ILE A 250 17.14 -11.93 12.18
CA ILE A 250 15.92 -11.21 11.83
C ILE A 250 15.80 -9.99 12.73
N LEU A 251 15.77 -8.82 12.10
CA LEU A 251 15.68 -7.53 12.76
C LEU A 251 14.30 -6.94 12.46
N ILE A 252 13.53 -6.60 13.50
CA ILE A 252 12.27 -5.87 13.34
C ILE A 252 12.47 -4.42 13.77
N SER A 253 12.00 -3.53 12.91
CA SER A 253 11.87 -2.09 13.13
C SER A 253 10.45 -1.65 12.78
N GLU A 254 10.11 -0.39 13.03
CA GLU A 254 8.79 0.16 12.72
C GLU A 254 8.44 -0.03 11.23
N GLY A 255 7.38 -0.79 10.96
CA GLY A 255 6.85 -1.09 9.62
C GLY A 255 7.73 -2.01 8.76
N LYS A 256 8.83 -2.56 9.28
CA LYS A 256 9.79 -3.32 8.47
C LYS A 256 10.51 -4.43 9.22
N MET A 257 10.56 -5.60 8.59
CA MET A 257 11.38 -6.74 8.96
C MET A 257 12.58 -6.83 8.00
N THR A 258 13.79 -6.88 8.54
CA THR A 258 15.01 -7.16 7.79
C THR A 258 15.46 -8.57 8.11
N ILE A 259 15.57 -9.40 7.08
CA ILE A 259 16.09 -10.76 7.15
C ILE A 259 17.54 -10.73 6.69
N LEU A 260 18.43 -11.31 7.51
CA LEU A 260 19.82 -11.55 7.17
C LEU A 260 20.00 -13.04 6.88
N ALA A 261 20.50 -13.35 5.69
CA ALA A 261 20.76 -14.71 5.26
C ALA A 261 22.18 -14.84 4.68
N ALA A 262 22.72 -16.05 4.62
CA ALA A 262 23.94 -16.35 3.86
C ALA A 262 23.69 -17.46 2.86
N GLN A 263 24.49 -17.44 1.79
CA GLN A 263 24.60 -18.54 0.87
C GLN A 263 25.55 -19.60 1.46
N ASN A 264 25.06 -20.83 1.58
CA ASN A 264 25.87 -22.00 1.99
C ASN A 264 26.71 -22.55 0.83
#